data_AF-A0A955RB09-F1
#
_entry.id   AF-A0A955RB09-F1
#
_cell.length_a   1.000
_cell.length_b   1.000
_cell.length_c   1.000
_cell.angle_alpha   90.00
_cell.angle_beta   90.00
_cell.angle_gamma   90.00
#
_symmetry.space_group_name_H-M   'P 1'
#
loop_
_entity.id
_entity.type
_entity.pdbx_description
1 polymer ?
#
loop_
_entity_poly.entity_id
_entity_poly.type
_entity_poly.pdbx_seq_one_letter_code
_entity_poly.pdbx_strand_id
1 'polypeptide(L)'
;APAPDDLVDDLTKIYCASDGDLAEMLLAIAAHDAFWSSEDPRLAQPLEFALRLTRSCDYRNPWAVRDYLNRSGAGLFDRSTPDGYPEDDAAFTDSNALVQRWRLAQGCAWNLSRLVPDAWRSGAPGASDSSLHQRAIDALAMRLTGQLLGKRSNEAALQFMADTEGSLDQRILAVAPLIAQLPEANIR
;
A
#
# COMPACT_ATOMS: atom_id res chain seq x y z
N ALA A 1 16.86 -13.94 1.70
CA ALA A 1 17.89 -14.92 2.15
C ALA A 1 17.77 -16.21 1.32
N PRO A 2 18.66 -17.22 1.41
CA PRO A 2 18.30 -18.55 0.92
C PRO A 2 17.04 -19.07 1.64
N ALA A 3 16.29 -19.95 0.98
CA ALA A 3 15.09 -20.56 1.59
C ALA A 3 15.49 -21.37 2.84
N PRO A 4 14.62 -21.43 3.88
CA PRO A 4 14.84 -22.27 5.05
C PRO A 4 15.05 -23.74 4.67
N ASP A 5 16.02 -24.40 5.32
CA ASP A 5 16.41 -25.78 4.98
C ASP A 5 15.26 -26.78 5.19
N ASP A 6 14.39 -26.56 6.17
CA ASP A 6 13.22 -27.38 6.46
C ASP A 6 12.20 -27.36 5.31
N LEU A 7 11.92 -26.19 4.75
CA LEU A 7 11.07 -26.03 3.56
C LEU A 7 11.66 -26.78 2.37
N VAL A 8 12.98 -26.68 2.16
CA VAL A 8 13.66 -27.36 1.05
C VAL A 8 13.57 -28.89 1.19
N ASP A 9 13.78 -29.41 2.40
CA ASP A 9 13.69 -30.85 2.68
C ASP A 9 12.28 -31.40 2.44
N ASP A 10 11.24 -30.68 2.87
CA ASP A 10 9.86 -31.11 2.70
C ASP A 10 9.41 -31.06 1.24
N LEU A 11 9.79 -30.01 0.50
CA LEU A 11 9.52 -29.94 -0.94
C LEU A 11 10.27 -31.01 -1.73
N THR A 12 11.48 -31.38 -1.31
CA THR A 12 12.25 -32.45 -1.93
C THR A 12 11.55 -33.80 -1.78
N LYS A 13 10.99 -34.11 -0.59
CA LYS A 13 10.21 -35.34 -0.37
C LYS A 13 9.00 -35.41 -1.29
N ILE A 14 8.27 -34.29 -1.41
CA ILE A 14 7.08 -34.20 -2.26
C ILE A 14 7.46 -34.36 -3.72
N TYR A 15 8.50 -33.65 -4.19
CA TYR A 15 9.01 -33.79 -5.56
C TYR A 15 9.36 -35.23 -5.91
N CYS A 16 10.07 -35.94 -5.04
CA CYS A 16 10.42 -37.35 -5.27
C CYS A 16 9.22 -38.30 -5.20
N ALA A 17 8.23 -38.01 -4.37
CA ALA A 17 7.04 -38.85 -4.22
C ALA A 17 6.02 -38.65 -5.36
N SER A 18 5.92 -37.43 -5.89
CA SER A 18 4.97 -37.05 -6.94
C SER A 18 5.54 -37.12 -8.36
N ASP A 19 6.78 -37.60 -8.51
CA ASP A 19 7.53 -37.61 -9.78
C ASP A 19 7.65 -36.20 -10.40
N GLY A 20 7.77 -35.19 -9.54
CA GLY A 20 7.94 -33.80 -9.93
C GLY A 20 6.66 -33.04 -10.29
N ASP A 21 5.51 -33.42 -9.75
CA ASP A 21 4.26 -32.66 -9.93
C ASP A 21 4.38 -31.26 -9.29
N LEU A 22 4.45 -30.24 -10.16
CA LEU A 22 4.54 -28.85 -9.76
C LEU A 22 3.29 -28.35 -9.03
N ALA A 23 2.11 -28.89 -9.32
CA ALA A 23 0.88 -28.49 -8.63
C ALA A 23 0.93 -28.89 -7.16
N GLU A 24 1.37 -30.12 -6.87
CA GLU A 24 1.56 -30.59 -5.50
C GLU A 24 2.64 -29.79 -4.76
N MET A 25 3.75 -29.47 -5.42
CA MET A 25 4.79 -28.62 -4.85
C MET A 25 4.28 -27.23 -4.50
N LEU A 26 3.55 -26.58 -5.41
CA LEU A 26 3.01 -25.23 -5.16
C LEU A 26 2.00 -25.23 -4.01
N LEU A 27 1.17 -26.28 -3.91
CA LEU A 27 0.27 -26.46 -2.77
C LEU A 27 1.03 -26.64 -1.46
N ALA A 28 2.12 -27.42 -1.48
CA ALA A 28 2.97 -27.62 -0.31
C ALA A 28 3.67 -26.34 0.13
N ILE A 29 4.23 -25.56 -0.81
CA ILE A 29 4.80 -24.23 -0.53
C ILE A 29 3.76 -23.35 0.15
N ALA A 30 2.56 -23.26 -0.43
CA ALA A 30 1.49 -22.41 0.09
C ALA A 30 0.94 -22.87 1.46
N ALA A 31 1.10 -24.15 1.80
CA ALA A 31 0.66 -24.70 3.09
C ALA A 31 1.74 -24.62 4.18
N HIS A 32 3.01 -24.38 3.83
CA HIS A 32 4.12 -24.37 4.76
C HIS A 32 4.19 -23.05 5.56
N ASP A 33 4.43 -23.12 6.87
CA ASP A 33 4.46 -21.94 7.74
C ASP A 33 5.53 -20.93 7.31
N ALA A 34 6.69 -21.40 6.84
CA ALA A 34 7.77 -20.55 6.33
C ALA A 34 7.35 -19.64 5.16
N PHE A 35 6.33 -20.01 4.39
CA PHE A 35 5.80 -19.16 3.32
C PHE A 35 5.04 -17.95 3.89
N TRP A 36 4.36 -18.13 5.03
CA TRP A 36 3.55 -17.09 5.68
C TRP A 36 4.30 -16.33 6.77
N SER A 37 5.43 -16.84 7.25
CA SER A 37 6.34 -16.09 8.10
C SER A 37 6.99 -14.99 7.24
N SER A 38 6.39 -13.80 7.25
CA SER A 38 6.87 -12.66 6.46
C SER A 38 8.30 -12.30 6.84
N GLU A 39 9.18 -12.18 5.84
CA GLU A 39 10.39 -11.35 5.96
C GLU A 39 9.98 -9.89 6.26
N ASP A 40 10.95 -9.10 6.72
CA ASP A 40 10.78 -7.68 7.08
C ASP A 40 9.96 -6.91 6.03
N PRO A 41 9.07 -6.00 6.45
CA PRO A 41 8.24 -5.22 5.53
C PRO A 41 9.12 -4.50 4.50
N ARG A 42 8.84 -4.74 3.23
CA ARG A 42 9.62 -4.18 2.11
C ARG A 42 8.96 -2.91 1.62
N LEU A 43 9.75 -1.96 1.14
CA LEU A 43 9.21 -0.80 0.46
C LEU A 43 8.59 -1.22 -0.88
N ALA A 44 7.35 -0.83 -1.14
CA ALA A 44 6.73 -1.01 -2.44
C ALA A 44 7.52 -0.24 -3.50
N GLN A 45 7.87 -0.88 -4.61
CA GLN A 45 8.53 -0.20 -5.73
C GLN A 45 7.61 0.87 -6.34
N PRO A 46 8.13 1.86 -7.09
CA PRO A 46 7.30 2.94 -7.63
C PRO A 46 6.09 2.44 -8.43
N LEU A 47 6.29 1.47 -9.33
CA LEU A 47 5.19 0.91 -10.11
C LEU A 47 4.14 0.22 -9.23
N GLU A 48 4.59 -0.58 -8.26
CA GLU A 48 3.69 -1.27 -7.33
C GLU A 48 2.88 -0.26 -6.50
N PHE A 49 3.53 0.76 -5.95
CA PHE A 49 2.88 1.82 -5.18
C PHE A 49 1.82 2.53 -6.02
N ALA A 50 2.17 2.94 -7.25
CA ALA A 50 1.26 3.64 -8.14
C ALA A 50 0.06 2.76 -8.52
N LEU A 51 0.28 1.51 -8.90
CA LEU A 51 -0.81 0.59 -9.26
C LEU A 51 -1.71 0.26 -8.07
N ARG A 52 -1.13 0.00 -6.88
CA ARG A 52 -1.91 -0.25 -5.65
C ARG A 52 -2.79 0.95 -5.30
N LEU A 53 -2.21 2.15 -5.26
CA LEU A 53 -2.92 3.37 -4.93
C LEU A 53 -4.06 3.63 -5.93
N THR A 54 -3.75 3.65 -7.23
CA THR A 54 -4.72 4.00 -8.27
C THR A 54 -5.82 2.97 -8.42
N ARG A 55 -5.51 1.67 -8.29
CA ARG A 55 -6.51 0.61 -8.32
C ARG A 55 -7.44 0.68 -7.10
N SER A 56 -6.90 0.95 -5.92
CA SER A 56 -7.70 0.97 -4.69
C SER A 56 -8.74 2.10 -4.69
N CYS A 57 -8.41 3.25 -5.27
CA CYS A 57 -9.29 4.42 -5.33
C CYS A 57 -9.95 4.69 -6.70
N ASP A 58 -9.88 3.73 -7.64
CA ASP A 58 -10.38 3.86 -9.02
C ASP A 58 -9.90 5.15 -9.72
N TYR A 59 -8.62 5.49 -9.57
CA TYR A 59 -8.00 6.64 -10.20
C TYR A 59 -7.57 6.32 -11.65
N ARG A 60 -8.41 6.69 -12.60
CA ARG A 60 -8.25 6.37 -14.03
C ARG A 60 -7.46 7.43 -14.78
N ASN A 61 -6.21 7.66 -14.38
CA ASN A 61 -5.30 8.56 -15.08
C ASN A 61 -3.92 7.91 -15.30
N PRO A 62 -3.75 7.15 -16.40
CA PRO A 62 -2.48 6.47 -16.68
C PRO A 62 -1.33 7.44 -16.93
N TRP A 63 -1.61 8.67 -17.37
CA TRP A 63 -0.58 9.70 -17.59
C TRP A 63 0.05 10.17 -16.28
N ALA A 64 -0.75 10.33 -15.22
CA ALA A 64 -0.24 10.67 -13.89
C ALA A 64 0.68 9.57 -13.32
N VAL A 65 0.34 8.29 -13.56
CA VAL A 65 1.19 7.15 -13.19
C VAL A 65 2.50 7.19 -13.98
N ARG A 66 2.45 7.36 -15.30
CA ARG A 66 3.65 7.49 -16.14
C ARG A 66 4.54 8.66 -15.69
N ASP A 67 3.96 9.82 -15.46
CA ASP A 67 4.71 11.01 -15.05
C ASP A 67 5.34 10.85 -13.66
N TYR A 68 4.64 10.17 -12.73
CA TYR A 68 5.18 9.78 -11.44
C TYR A 68 6.38 8.82 -11.57
N LEU A 69 6.26 7.80 -12.44
CA LEU A 69 7.33 6.83 -12.68
C LEU A 69 8.59 7.50 -13.23
N ASN A 70 8.43 8.39 -14.22
CA ASN A 70 9.54 9.14 -14.80
C ASN A 70 10.24 10.01 -13.75
N ARG A 71 9.49 10.69 -12.88
CA ARG A 71 10.06 11.54 -11.81
C ARG A 71 10.70 10.73 -10.67
N SER A 72 10.31 9.46 -10.53
CA SER A 72 10.83 8.53 -9.53
C SER A 72 12.03 7.72 -10.05
N GLY A 73 12.51 7.99 -11.27
CA GLY A 73 13.61 7.24 -11.89
C GLY A 73 13.28 5.79 -12.24
N ALA A 74 11.98 5.46 -12.31
CA ALA A 74 11.45 4.12 -12.59
C ALA A 74 10.53 4.12 -13.82
N GLY A 75 10.87 4.94 -14.83
CA GLY A 75 10.10 5.08 -16.06
C GLY A 75 9.89 3.75 -16.80
N LEU A 76 8.72 3.57 -17.40
CA LEU A 76 8.42 2.36 -18.18
C LEU A 76 9.35 2.30 -19.39
N PHE A 77 10.11 1.21 -19.50
CA PHE A 77 11.11 0.99 -20.57
C PHE A 77 12.23 2.03 -20.63
N ASP A 78 12.52 2.72 -19.52
CA ASP A 78 13.53 3.79 -19.45
C ASP A 78 14.87 3.32 -18.85
N ARG A 79 14.97 2.02 -18.51
CA ARG A 79 16.20 1.43 -18.00
C ARG A 79 17.17 1.16 -19.15
N SER A 80 18.38 1.72 -19.05
CA SER A 80 19.41 1.62 -20.09
C SER A 80 20.09 0.25 -20.17
N THR A 81 20.13 -0.49 -19.07
CA THR A 81 20.79 -1.79 -18.95
C THR A 81 19.77 -2.93 -18.94
N PRO A 82 20.12 -4.12 -19.48
CA PRO A 82 19.19 -5.24 -19.62
C PRO A 82 18.90 -5.97 -18.29
N ASP A 83 19.52 -5.56 -17.19
CA ASP A 83 19.37 -6.12 -15.84
C ASP A 83 18.09 -5.65 -15.13
N GLY A 84 17.39 -4.64 -15.66
CA GLY A 84 16.16 -4.11 -15.07
C GLY A 84 16.40 -3.12 -13.92
N TYR A 85 15.34 -2.73 -13.24
CA TYR A 85 15.42 -1.85 -12.06
C TYR A 85 15.87 -2.63 -10.83
N PRO A 86 16.65 -2.02 -9.92
CA PRO A 86 17.08 -2.67 -8.69
C PRO A 86 15.89 -3.09 -7.83
N GLU A 87 16.03 -4.21 -7.12
CA GLU A 87 15.01 -4.69 -6.19
C GLU A 87 15.18 -4.15 -4.77
N ASP A 88 16.36 -3.63 -4.44
CA ASP A 88 16.69 -3.14 -3.10
C ASP A 88 15.91 -1.88 -2.72
N ASP A 89 15.36 -1.87 -1.51
CA ASP A 89 14.54 -0.77 -1.00
C ASP A 89 15.31 0.56 -0.97
N ALA A 90 16.62 0.49 -0.72
CA ALA A 90 17.54 1.62 -0.69
C ALA A 90 17.55 2.43 -2.00
N ALA A 91 17.24 1.79 -3.13
CA ALA A 91 17.15 2.46 -4.42
C ALA A 91 15.92 3.38 -4.53
N PHE A 92 14.93 3.24 -3.64
CA PHE A 92 13.66 3.97 -3.69
C PHE A 92 13.28 4.66 -2.37
N THR A 93 14.19 4.76 -1.40
CA THR A 93 13.95 5.41 -0.09
C THR A 93 14.46 6.85 0.00
N ASP A 94 14.99 7.42 -1.07
CA ASP A 94 15.49 8.79 -1.04
C ASP A 94 14.36 9.83 -0.89
N SER A 95 14.74 11.05 -0.48
CA SER A 95 13.79 12.15 -0.26
C SER A 95 12.97 12.50 -1.51
N ASN A 96 13.54 12.36 -2.71
CA ASN A 96 12.82 12.65 -3.95
C ASN A 96 11.74 11.58 -4.19
N ALA A 97 12.07 10.29 -4.03
CA ALA A 97 11.15 9.18 -4.18
C ALA A 97 9.95 9.33 -3.26
N LEU A 98 10.16 9.68 -1.98
CA LEU A 98 9.08 9.94 -1.03
C LEU A 98 8.21 11.13 -1.46
N VAL A 99 8.82 12.25 -1.88
CA VAL A 99 8.07 13.42 -2.37
C VAL A 99 7.24 13.10 -3.61
N GLN A 100 7.75 12.30 -4.55
CA GLN A 100 6.96 11.91 -5.73
C GLN A 100 5.75 11.05 -5.34
N ARG A 101 5.89 10.15 -4.36
CA ARG A 101 4.77 9.35 -3.85
C ARG A 101 3.68 10.25 -3.25
N TRP A 102 4.10 11.21 -2.44
CA TRP A 102 3.18 12.17 -1.82
C TRP A 102 2.44 13.01 -2.86
N ARG A 103 3.13 13.43 -3.93
CA ARG A 103 2.49 14.15 -5.04
C ARG A 103 1.45 13.30 -5.77
N LEU A 104 1.73 12.01 -6.01
CA LEU A 104 0.76 11.11 -6.62
C LEU A 104 -0.47 10.92 -5.70
N ALA A 105 -0.24 10.71 -4.40
CA ALA A 105 -1.30 10.62 -3.40
C ALA A 105 -2.17 11.89 -3.36
N GLN A 106 -1.55 13.07 -3.38
CA GLN A 106 -2.27 14.34 -3.44
C GLN A 106 -3.09 14.50 -4.73
N GLY A 107 -2.54 14.07 -5.87
CA GLY A 107 -3.27 14.04 -7.15
C GLY A 107 -4.52 13.13 -7.11
N CYS A 108 -4.58 12.20 -6.15
CA CYS A 108 -5.68 11.27 -5.95
C CYS A 108 -6.58 11.66 -4.76
N ALA A 109 -6.43 12.84 -4.13
CA ALA A 109 -7.11 13.17 -2.87
C ALA A 109 -8.64 12.96 -2.91
N TRP A 110 -9.28 13.43 -3.99
CA TRP A 110 -10.73 13.22 -4.21
C TRP A 110 -11.11 11.74 -4.37
N ASN A 111 -10.29 10.97 -5.08
CA ASN A 111 -10.52 9.53 -5.26
C ASN A 111 -10.34 8.77 -3.94
N LEU A 112 -9.36 9.17 -3.13
CA LEU A 112 -9.10 8.59 -1.82
C LEU A 112 -10.22 8.91 -0.84
N SER A 113 -10.75 10.14 -0.81
CA SER A 113 -11.87 10.49 0.07
C SER A 113 -13.14 9.67 -0.22
N ARG A 114 -13.30 9.21 -1.46
CA ARG A 114 -14.39 8.32 -1.89
C ARG A 114 -14.27 6.88 -1.38
N LEU A 115 -13.14 6.52 -0.78
CA LEU A 115 -13.02 5.27 -0.03
C LEU A 115 -13.86 5.29 1.25
N VAL A 116 -14.17 6.45 1.81
CA VAL A 116 -15.13 6.56 2.91
C VAL A 116 -16.56 6.49 2.35
N PRO A 117 -17.51 5.79 2.98
CA PRO A 117 -18.91 5.82 2.57
C PRO A 117 -19.49 7.25 2.59
N ASP A 118 -20.29 7.60 1.59
CA ASP A 118 -20.88 8.95 1.45
C ASP A 118 -21.73 9.37 2.66
N ALA A 119 -22.54 8.43 3.17
CA ALA A 119 -23.36 8.63 4.38
C ALA A 119 -22.55 8.97 5.64
N TRP A 120 -21.24 8.68 5.68
CA TRP A 120 -20.39 9.05 6.80
C TRP A 120 -19.77 10.44 6.59
N ARG A 121 -19.50 10.83 5.33
CA ARG A 121 -18.95 12.14 5.01
C ARG A 121 -19.95 13.27 5.17
N SER A 122 -21.22 13.00 4.89
CA SER A 122 -22.33 13.96 5.07
C SER A 122 -22.79 14.11 6.52
N GLY A 123 -22.20 13.35 7.45
CA GLY A 123 -22.58 13.32 8.87
C GLY A 123 -23.66 12.27 9.13
N ALA A 124 -23.26 11.14 9.72
CA ALA A 124 -24.21 10.10 10.10
C ALA A 124 -25.04 10.56 11.32
N PRO A 125 -26.38 10.40 11.33
CA PRO A 125 -27.20 10.79 12.48
C PRO A 125 -26.78 10.04 13.76
N GLY A 126 -26.50 10.77 14.84
CA GLY A 126 -26.29 10.22 16.18
C GLY A 126 -24.87 9.74 16.52
N ALA A 127 -23.89 9.91 15.63
CA ALA A 127 -22.49 9.62 15.93
C ALA A 127 -21.75 10.88 16.43
N SER A 128 -20.86 10.72 17.42
CA SER A 128 -19.97 11.82 17.83
C SER A 128 -18.89 12.05 16.78
N ASP A 129 -18.47 13.31 16.59
CA ASP A 129 -17.45 13.68 15.59
C ASP A 129 -16.16 12.85 15.74
N SER A 130 -15.71 12.64 16.98
CA SER A 130 -14.52 11.81 17.26
C SER A 130 -14.67 10.36 16.80
N SER A 131 -15.85 9.75 17.00
CA SER A 131 -16.10 8.38 16.53
C SER A 131 -16.18 8.30 15.00
N LEU A 132 -16.65 9.35 14.33
CA LEU A 132 -16.69 9.43 12.87
C LEU A 132 -15.29 9.62 12.28
N HIS A 133 -14.44 10.42 12.90
CA HIS A 133 -13.04 10.58 12.48
C HIS A 133 -12.31 9.23 12.50
N GLN A 134 -12.41 8.49 13.61
CA GLN A 134 -11.80 7.18 13.73
C GLN A 134 -12.31 6.20 12.66
N ARG A 135 -13.64 6.11 12.47
CA ARG A 135 -14.23 5.24 11.45
C ARG A 135 -13.83 5.59 10.03
N ALA A 136 -13.67 6.89 9.73
CA ALA A 136 -13.20 7.35 8.43
C ALA A 136 -11.74 6.94 8.19
N ILE A 137 -10.87 7.12 9.19
CA ILE A 137 -9.46 6.70 9.14
C ILE A 137 -9.35 5.19 8.96
N ASP A 138 -10.10 4.39 9.73
CA ASP A 138 -10.09 2.94 9.63
C ASP A 138 -10.58 2.45 8.26
N ALA A 139 -11.63 3.07 7.72
CA ALA A 139 -12.12 2.75 6.39
C ALA A 139 -11.09 3.07 5.30
N LEU A 140 -10.40 4.22 5.40
CA LEU A 140 -9.33 4.61 4.48
C LEU A 140 -8.15 3.65 4.56
N ALA A 141 -7.68 3.34 5.78
CA ALA A 141 -6.57 2.43 6.01
C ALA A 141 -6.88 1.03 5.49
N MET A 142 -7.98 0.42 5.92
CA MET A 142 -8.38 -0.92 5.49
C MET A 142 -8.55 -1.03 3.98
N ARG A 143 -9.15 -0.02 3.32
CA ARG A 143 -9.38 -0.07 1.86
C ARG A 143 -8.11 0.19 1.04
N LEU A 144 -7.14 0.93 1.59
CA LEU A 144 -5.91 1.27 0.90
C LEU A 144 -4.79 0.25 1.13
N THR A 145 -4.60 -0.16 2.39
CA THR A 145 -3.46 -0.98 2.83
C THR A 145 -3.87 -2.41 3.18
N GLY A 146 -5.17 -2.67 3.41
CA GLY A 146 -5.66 -3.97 3.90
C GLY A 146 -5.55 -4.14 5.41
N GLN A 147 -5.02 -3.14 6.14
CA GLN A 147 -4.77 -3.19 7.58
C GLN A 147 -5.15 -1.87 8.24
N LEU A 148 -5.32 -1.89 9.57
CA LEU A 148 -5.49 -0.67 10.36
C LEU A 148 -4.14 0.05 10.51
N LEU A 149 -4.19 1.37 10.74
CA LEU A 149 -2.99 2.14 11.00
C LEU A 149 -2.36 1.75 12.35
N GLY A 150 -1.04 1.82 12.42
CA GLY A 150 -0.33 1.72 13.69
C GLY A 150 -0.69 2.88 14.62
N LYS A 151 -0.47 2.70 15.93
CA LYS A 151 -0.86 3.67 16.97
C LYS A 151 -0.40 5.10 16.67
N ARG A 152 0.88 5.28 16.32
CA ARG A 152 1.47 6.60 16.02
C ARG A 152 0.84 7.25 14.79
N SER A 153 0.65 6.47 13.72
CA SER A 153 0.03 6.91 12.47
C SER A 153 -1.44 7.29 12.66
N ASN A 154 -2.17 6.49 13.44
CA ASN A 154 -3.56 6.76 13.79
C ASN A 154 -3.71 8.05 14.64
N GLU A 155 -2.90 8.21 15.68
CA GLU A 155 -2.89 9.42 16.53
C GLU A 155 -2.60 10.68 15.69
N ALA A 156 -1.62 10.62 14.78
CA ALA A 156 -1.30 11.73 13.89
C ALA A 156 -2.45 12.05 12.91
N ALA A 157 -3.11 11.05 12.36
CA ALA A 157 -4.25 11.25 11.45
C ALA A 157 -5.47 11.84 12.19
N LEU A 158 -5.74 11.39 13.41
CA LEU A 158 -6.80 11.94 14.26
C LEU A 158 -6.52 13.41 14.62
N GLN A 159 -5.28 13.72 15.02
CA GLN A 159 -4.88 15.09 15.32
C GLN A 159 -5.03 15.97 14.08
N PHE A 160 -4.56 15.51 12.92
CA PHE A 160 -4.71 16.25 11.66
C PHE A 160 -6.17 16.54 11.32
N MET A 161 -7.06 15.56 11.50
CA MET A 161 -8.50 15.76 11.31
C MET A 161 -9.10 16.76 12.30
N ALA A 162 -8.64 16.76 13.55
CA ALA A 162 -9.11 17.69 14.58
C ALA A 162 -8.70 19.14 14.25
N ASP A 163 -7.45 19.33 13.83
CA ASP A 163 -6.84 20.61 13.50
C ASP A 163 -7.32 21.19 12.16
N THR A 164 -7.79 20.34 11.25
CA THR A 164 -8.33 20.77 9.95
C THR A 164 -9.70 21.41 10.13
N GLU A 165 -9.85 22.68 9.76
CA GLU A 165 -11.14 23.37 9.76
C GLU A 165 -12.06 22.92 8.62
N GLY A 166 -13.37 23.14 8.79
CA GLY A 166 -14.37 22.83 7.77
C GLY A 166 -15.27 21.64 8.11
N SER A 167 -16.10 21.27 7.13
CA SER A 167 -17.04 20.14 7.24
C SER A 167 -16.31 18.80 7.35
N LEU A 168 -17.00 17.76 7.82
CA LEU A 168 -16.43 16.42 7.90
C LEU A 168 -15.93 15.91 6.54
N ASP A 169 -16.67 16.19 5.46
CA ASP A 169 -16.25 15.87 4.09
C ASP A 169 -14.93 16.58 3.71
N GLN A 170 -14.77 17.86 4.06
CA GLN A 170 -13.53 18.61 3.83
C GLN A 170 -12.35 18.06 4.63
N ARG A 171 -12.58 17.70 5.90
CA ARG A 171 -11.57 17.06 6.76
C ARG A 171 -11.15 15.70 6.21
N ILE A 172 -12.11 14.91 5.72
CA ILE A 172 -11.85 13.61 5.08
C ILE A 172 -11.10 13.79 3.76
N LEU A 173 -11.47 14.78 2.95
CA LEU A 173 -10.74 15.12 1.72
C LEU A 173 -9.28 15.50 2.01
N ALA A 174 -9.01 16.17 3.13
CA ALA A 174 -7.66 16.55 3.55
C ALA A 174 -6.86 15.37 4.12
N VAL A 175 -7.47 14.50 4.95
CA VAL A 175 -6.75 13.38 5.61
C VAL A 175 -6.53 12.19 4.68
N ALA A 176 -7.39 12.00 3.67
CA ALA A 176 -7.30 10.86 2.75
C ALA A 176 -5.93 10.75 2.03
N PRO A 177 -5.37 11.82 1.42
CA PRO A 177 -4.02 11.76 0.86
C PRO A 177 -2.94 11.61 1.94
N LEU A 178 -3.13 12.12 3.16
CA LEU A 178 -2.18 11.92 4.27
C LEU A 178 -2.05 10.42 4.60
N ILE A 179 -3.15 9.68 4.66
CA ILE A 179 -3.10 8.23 4.94
C ILE A 179 -2.30 7.48 3.88
N ALA A 180 -2.40 7.87 2.62
CA ALA A 180 -1.59 7.30 1.53
C ALA A 180 -0.10 7.69 1.59
N GLN A 181 0.27 8.66 2.41
CA GLN A 181 1.65 9.11 2.62
C GLN A 181 2.30 8.46 3.84
N LEU A 182 1.53 7.79 4.70
CA LEU A 182 2.01 7.12 5.91
C LEU A 182 2.81 5.85 5.57
N PRO A 183 3.69 5.38 6.46
CA PRO A 183 4.53 4.20 6.23
C PRO A 183 3.74 2.96 5.80
N GLU A 184 2.58 2.73 6.39
CA GLU A 184 1.71 1.58 6.12
C GLU A 184 1.24 1.50 4.66
N ALA A 185 1.09 2.64 3.99
CA ALA A 185 0.73 2.69 2.56
C ALA A 185 1.93 2.47 1.62
N ASN A 186 3.14 2.56 2.15
CA ASN A 186 4.39 2.48 1.39
C ASN A 186 5.05 1.10 1.44
N ILE A 187 4.63 0.24 2.38
CA ILE A 187 5.18 -1.10 2.58
C ILE A 187 4.37 -2.17 1.84
N ARG A 188 5.02 -3.30 1.53
CA ARG A 188 4.46 -4.52 0.99
C ARG A 188 4.87 -5.72 1.84
#